data_AF-A0AA51JPK1-F1
#
_entry.id   AF-A0AA51JPK1-F1
#
_cell.length_a   1.000
_cell.length_b   1.000
_cell.length_c   1.000
_cell.angle_alpha   90.00
_cell.angle_beta   90.00
_cell.angle_gamma   90.00
#
_symmetry.space_group_name_H-M   'P 1'
#
loop_
_entity.id
_entity.type
_entity.pdbx_description
1 polymer ?
#
loop_
_entity_poly.entity_id
_entity_poly.type
_entity_poly.pdbx_seq_one_letter_code
_entity_poly.pdbx_strand_id
1 'polypeptide(L)' 'MRMEAGVHRVQRIPSTEKGGRIHTSTVSVAVLPQPTDVELDIPDRDLNIETKRASGAGG' A
#
# COMPACT_ATOMS: atom_id res chain seq x y z
N MET A 1 -17.31 0.49 5.09
CA MET A 1 -16.23 1.47 4.90
C MET A 1 -16.15 2.08 3.50
N ARG A 2 -16.70 1.48 2.42
CA ARG A 2 -16.60 2.05 1.05
C ARG A 2 -17.15 3.49 0.92
N MET A 3 -18.14 3.87 1.72
CA MET A 3 -18.72 5.22 1.77
C MET A 3 -17.92 6.22 2.63
N GLU A 4 -16.87 5.75 3.32
CA GLU A 4 -15.97 6.57 4.14
C GLU A 4 -14.72 6.97 3.35
N ALA A 5 -14.64 6.63 2.06
CA ALA A 5 -13.56 7.08 1.19
C ALA A 5 -13.73 8.56 0.82
N GLY A 6 -12.61 9.27 0.72
CA GLY A 6 -12.57 10.67 0.29
C GLY A 6 -12.13 11.63 1.38
N VAL A 7 -12.38 12.92 1.16
CA VAL A 7 -11.92 14.00 2.04
C VAL A 7 -12.97 14.30 3.10
N HIS A 8 -12.54 14.30 4.35
CA HIS A 8 -13.37 14.68 5.50
C HIS A 8 -12.91 16.02 6.03
N ARG A 9 -13.87 16.89 6.34
CA ARG A 9 -13.63 18.25 6.83
C ARG A 9 -14.03 18.36 8.29
N VAL A 10 -13.22 19.02 9.09
CA VAL A 10 -13.53 19.35 10.49
C VAL A 10 -13.25 20.82 10.76
N GLN A 11 -14.11 21.44 11.55
CA GLN A 11 -13.92 22.81 12.05
C GLN A 11 -13.88 22.76 13.57
N ARG A 12 -12.77 23.21 14.16
CA ARG A 12 -12.55 23.17 15.61
C ARG A 12 -11.52 24.21 16.03
N ILE A 13 -11.44 24.49 17.33
CA ILE A 13 -10.28 25.15 17.92
C ILE A 13 -9.23 24.03 18.18
N PRO A 14 -8.06 24.05 17.53
CA PRO A 14 -7.06 23.02 17.76
C PRO A 14 -6.46 23.12 19.17
N SER A 15 -6.09 21.98 19.76
CA SER A 15 -5.40 21.94 21.05
C SER A 15 -4.04 22.65 21.05
N THR A 16 -3.44 22.82 19.88
CA THR A 16 -2.18 23.54 19.68
C THR A 16 -2.35 25.05 19.53
N GLU A 17 -3.58 25.56 19.47
CA GLU A 17 -3.89 26.98 19.26
C GLU A 17 -4.03 27.72 20.60
N LYS A 18 -3.30 28.82 20.78
CA LYS A 18 -3.32 29.62 22.03
C LYS A 18 -4.41 30.70 22.08
N GLY A 19 -4.96 31.10 20.93
CA GLY A 19 -5.83 32.28 20.78
C GLY A 19 -7.31 31.96 20.56
N GLY A 20 -7.74 30.71 20.72
CA GLY A 20 -9.16 30.33 20.59
C GLY A 20 -9.74 30.47 19.18
N ARG A 21 -8.90 30.57 18.14
CA ARG A 21 -9.36 30.69 16.75
C ARG A 21 -9.81 29.34 16.21
N ILE A 22 -10.91 29.36 15.45
CA ILE A 22 -11.42 28.17 14.76
C ILE A 22 -10.60 27.94 13.49
N HIS A 23 -10.04 26.74 13.38
CA HIS A 23 -9.33 26.28 12.19
C HIS A 23 -10.20 25.29 11.43
N THR A 24 -10.09 25.30 10.11
CA THR A 24 -10.66 24.25 9.25
C THR A 24 -9.54 23.32 8.85
N SER A 25 -9.71 22.02 9.11
CA SER A 25 -8.75 20.98 8.73
C SER A 25 -9.41 19.94 7.83
N THR A 26 -8.62 19.26 7.01
CA THR A 26 -9.07 18.19 6.12
C THR A 26 -8.22 16.93 6.31
N VAL A 27 -8.83 15.76 6.15
CA VAL A 27 -8.14 14.46 6.14
C VAL A 27 -8.66 13.61 4.98
N SER A 28 -7.77 12.86 4.34
CA SER A 28 -8.13 11.95 3.26
C SER A 28 -8.18 10.52 3.77
N VAL A 29 -9.22 9.78 3.39
CA VAL A 29 -9.39 8.36 3.72
C VAL A 29 -9.41 7.56 2.43
N ALA A 30 -8.49 6.59 2.31
CA ALA A 30 -8.45 5.65 1.20
C ALA A 30 -9.00 4.29 1.67
N VAL A 31 -9.92 3.72 0.88
CA VAL A 31 -10.53 2.41 1.17
C VAL A 31 -10.30 1.53 -0.04
N LEU A 32 -9.42 0.53 0.12
CA LEU A 32 -9.13 -0.47 -0.90
C LEU A 32 -9.60 -1.84 -0.41
N PRO A 33 -10.15 -2.69 -1.29
CA PRO A 33 -10.40 -4.09 -0.95
C PRO A 33 -9.06 -4.77 -0.63
N GLN A 34 -9.05 -5.60 0.41
CA GLN A 34 -7.90 -6.44 0.68
C GLN A 34 -7.79 -7.50 -0.42
N PRO A 35 -6.63 -7.64 -1.10
CA PRO A 35 -6.44 -8.71 -2.05
C PRO A 35 -6.42 -10.05 -1.29
N THR A 36 -7.07 -11.06 -1.87
CA THR A 36 -6.92 -12.45 -1.41
C THR A 36 -5.49 -12.92 -1.72
N ASP A 37 -4.98 -13.85 -0.91
CA ASP A 37 -3.72 -14.54 -1.22
C ASP A 37 -3.78 -15.12 -2.64
N VAL A 38 -2.78 -14.79 -3.44
CA VAL A 38 -2.68 -15.26 -4.82
C VAL A 38 -2.01 -16.63 -4.79
N GLU A 39 -2.77 -17.68 -5.09
CA GLU A 39 -2.23 -19.00 -5.37
C GLU A 39 -1.56 -18.95 -6.75
N LEU A 40 -0.23 -18.83 -6.74
CA LEU A 40 0.60 -18.82 -7.95
C LEU A 40 1.05 -20.26 -8.24
N ASP A 41 0.29 -20.96 -9.08
CA ASP A 41 0.75 -22.19 -9.72
C ASP A 41 1.56 -21.81 -10.96
N ILE A 42 2.89 -22.00 -10.91
CA ILE A 42 3.76 -21.81 -12.06
C ILE A 42 3.95 -23.19 -12.68
N PRO A 43 3.28 -23.50 -13.80
CA PRO A 43 3.41 -24.80 -14.41
C PRO A 43 4.82 -24.95 -15.00
N ASP A 44 5.42 -26.13 -14.83
CA ASP A 44 6.79 -26.41 -15.32
C ASP A 44 6.99 -26.14 -16.82
N ARG A 45 5.89 -26.17 -17.60
CA ARG A 45 5.90 -25.84 -19.04
C ARG A 45 6.32 -24.39 -19.33
N ASP A 46 6.10 -23.48 -18.38
CA ASP A 46 6.39 -22.05 -18.50
C ASP A 46 7.78 -21.69 -17.93
N LEU A 47 8.48 -22.68 -17.33
CA LEU A 47 9.83 -22.52 -16.81
C LEU A 47 10.87 -22.88 -17.88
N ASN A 48 11.63 -21.89 -18.36
CA ASN A 48 12.85 -22.18 -19.12
C ASN A 48 14.02 -22.42 -18.14
N ILE A 49 14.35 -23.68 -17.92
CA ILE A 49 15.45 -24.10 -17.03
C ILE A 49 16.68 -24.44 -17.88
N GLU A 50 17.70 -23.60 -17.78
CA GLU A 50 18.97 -23.80 -18.48
C GLU A 50 20.09 -24.11 -17.47
N THR A 51 20.74 -25.27 -17.62
CA THR A 51 21.93 -25.61 -16.85
C THR A 51 23.18 -25.24 -17.64
N LYS A 52 23.96 -24.28 -17.13
CA LYS A 52 25.26 -23.91 -17.68
C LYS A 52 26.39 -24.43 -16.80
N ARG A 53 27.56 -24.70 -17.39
CA ARG A 53 28.77 -24.97 -16.60
C ARG A 53 29.10 -23.73 -15.78
N ALA A 54 29.47 -23.92 -14.51
CA ALA A 54 29.99 -22.84 -13.69
C ALA A 54 31.21 -22.22 -14.41
N SER A 55 31.20 -20.91 -14.61
CA SER A 55 32.34 -20.19 -15.17
C SER A 55 33.35 -19.94 -14.05
N GLY A 56 34.47 -20.65 -14.06
CA GLY A 56 35.54 -20.50 -13.08
C GLY A 56 36.44 -21.73 -13.00
N ALA A 57 37.58 -21.61 -12.33
CA ALA A 57 38.43 -22.76 -12.01
C ALA A 57 37.68 -23.66 -11.01
N GLY A 58 37.23 -24.82 -11.48
CA GLY A 58 36.57 -25.84 -10.67
C GLY A 58 37.59 -26.82 -10.10
N GLY A 59 38.02 -26.56 -8.86
CA GLY A 59 38.79 -27.46 -8.02
C GLY A 59 38.05 -27.67 -6.71
#